data_AF-X0WQD3-F1
#
_entry.id   AF-X0WQD3-F1
#
_cell.length_a   1.000
_cell.length_b   1.000
_cell.length_c   1.000
_cell.angle_alpha   90.00
_cell.angle_beta   90.00
_cell.angle_gamma   90.00
#
_symmetry.space_group_name_H-M   'P 1'
#
loop_
_entity.id
_entity.type
_entity.pdbx_description
1 polymer ?
#
loop_
_entity_poly.entity_id
_entity_poly.type
_entity_poly.pdbx_seq_one_letter_code
_entity_poly.pdbx_strand_id
1 'polypeptide(L)'
;MLVATHSPFMIDHSDLKNVWLVFEEGDETKVRRIAVKEELDSVLVEIGVVPQDFAFANGILVVEGKTDRDVFSDWARKLGMPFERIGLIVISADGIRKIRPYVESEVIQRTTFLRFCMVDSNAE
;
A
#
# COMPACT_ATOMS: atom_id res chain seq x y z
N MET A 1 -21.71 3.98 -15.97
CA MET A 1 -21.85 5.08 -15.01
C MET A 1 -20.47 5.38 -14.45
N LEU A 2 -20.04 6.64 -14.42
CA LEU A 2 -18.76 7.04 -13.82
C LEU A 2 -19.04 7.77 -12.51
N VAL A 3 -18.36 7.36 -11.44
CA VAL A 3 -18.53 7.94 -10.10
C VAL A 3 -17.16 8.35 -9.60
N ALA A 4 -17.00 9.64 -9.26
CA ALA A 4 -15.82 10.14 -8.56
C ALA A 4 -16.13 10.21 -7.06
N THR A 5 -15.21 9.72 -6.22
CA THR A 5 -15.45 9.58 -4.79
C THR A 5 -14.16 9.79 -4.00
N HIS A 6 -14.28 10.50 -2.88
CA HIS A 6 -13.29 10.51 -1.80
C HIS A 6 -13.65 9.54 -0.67
N SER A 7 -14.63 8.66 -0.89
CA SER A 7 -14.99 7.59 0.04
C SER A 7 -14.43 6.26 -0.46
N PRO A 8 -13.58 5.58 0.33
CA PRO A 8 -13.05 4.27 -0.03
C PRO A 8 -14.15 3.20 -0.07
N PHE A 9 -15.20 3.35 0.73
CA PHE A 9 -16.32 2.39 0.82
C PHE A 9 -17.10 2.21 -0.49
N MET A 10 -16.88 3.09 -1.47
CA MET A 10 -17.49 3.01 -2.79
C MET A 10 -16.66 2.19 -3.80
N ILE A 11 -15.47 1.74 -3.41
CA ILE A 11 -14.60 0.90 -4.22
C ILE A 11 -15.00 -0.56 -3.99
N ASP A 12 -15.48 -1.22 -5.04
CA ASP A 12 -15.81 -2.64 -5.02
C ASP A 12 -14.53 -3.47 -4.97
N HIS A 13 -14.40 -4.28 -3.93
CA HIS A 13 -13.26 -5.17 -3.70
C HIS A 13 -13.16 -6.30 -4.73
N SER A 14 -14.26 -6.63 -5.41
CA SER A 14 -14.33 -7.75 -6.36
C SER A 14 -14.02 -7.37 -7.81
N ASP A 15 -13.95 -6.08 -8.13
CA ASP A 15 -13.70 -5.61 -9.50
C ASP A 15 -12.82 -4.35 -9.56
N LEU A 16 -11.57 -4.51 -9.14
CA LEU A 16 -10.54 -3.46 -9.19
C LEU A 16 -10.17 -3.06 -10.62
N LYS A 17 -10.52 -3.89 -11.61
CA LYS A 17 -10.34 -3.59 -13.03
C LYS A 17 -11.14 -2.34 -13.40
N ASN A 18 -12.18 -1.96 -12.67
CA ASN A 18 -12.97 -0.76 -12.94
C ASN A 18 -12.67 0.40 -11.98
N VAL A 19 -11.47 0.41 -11.39
CA VAL A 19 -11.01 1.50 -10.51
C VAL A 19 -9.91 2.29 -11.21
N TRP A 20 -10.08 3.62 -11.23
CA TRP A 20 -9.10 4.57 -11.74
C TRP A 20 -8.66 5.50 -10.62
N LEU A 21 -7.36 5.64 -10.45
CA LEU A 21 -6.73 6.62 -9.57
C LEU A 21 -6.36 7.85 -10.40
N VAL A 22 -6.75 9.01 -9.91
CA VAL A 22 -6.41 10.31 -10.50
C VAL A 22 -5.54 11.04 -9.49
N PHE A 23 -4.37 11.51 -9.93
CA PHE A 23 -3.41 12.19 -9.06
C PHE A 23 -2.65 13.26 -9.83
N GLU A 24 -2.08 14.20 -9.09
CA GLU A 24 -1.22 15.26 -9.60
C GLU A 24 0.24 14.83 -9.50
N GLU A 25 1.01 14.99 -10.57
CA GLU A 25 2.46 14.72 -10.60
C GLU A 25 3.17 15.92 -11.25
N GLY A 26 3.72 16.81 -10.43
CA GLY A 26 4.22 18.11 -10.91
C GLY A 26 3.04 19.04 -11.24
N ASP A 27 3.05 19.63 -12.44
CA ASP A 27 1.96 20.48 -12.95
C ASP A 27 0.96 19.71 -13.84
N GLU A 28 1.04 18.37 -13.86
CA GLU A 28 0.21 17.53 -14.72
C GLU A 28 -0.74 16.64 -13.90
N THR A 29 -1.98 16.50 -14.39
CA THR A 29 -2.92 15.49 -13.89
C THR A 29 -2.69 14.18 -14.63
N LYS A 30 -2.46 13.10 -13.88
CA LYS A 30 -2.31 11.75 -14.42
C LYS A 30 -3.43 10.84 -13.94
N VAL A 31 -3.77 9.89 -14.80
CA VAL A 31 -4.77 8.86 -14.53
C VAL A 31 -4.09 7.51 -14.66
N ARG A 32 -4.21 6.67 -13.63
CA ARG A 32 -3.77 5.27 -13.66
C ARG A 32 -4.94 4.35 -13.35
N ARG A 33 -5.12 3.34 -14.18
CA ARG A 33 -6.04 2.24 -13.88
C ARG A 33 -5.36 1.28 -12.91
N ILE A 34 -6.08 0.86 -11.87
CA ILE A 34 -5.58 -0.22 -11.01
C ILE A 34 -5.74 -1.53 -11.81
N ALA A 35 -4.71 -1.88 -12.58
CA ALA A 35 -4.67 -3.14 -13.29
C ALA A 35 -4.19 -4.23 -12.34
N VAL A 36 -5.13 -4.78 -11.57
CA VAL A 36 -4.88 -5.97 -10.74
C VAL A 36 -5.04 -7.19 -11.65
N LYS A 37 -3.92 -7.83 -12.03
CA LYS A 37 -3.96 -9.20 -12.56
C LYS A 37 -4.52 -10.10 -11.45
N GLU A 38 -5.14 -11.23 -11.78
CA GLU A 38 -5.63 -12.18 -10.75
C GLU A 38 -4.53 -12.60 -9.74
N GLU A 39 -3.26 -12.61 -10.14
CA GLU A 39 -2.10 -12.85 -9.24
C GLU A 39 -1.78 -11.70 -8.28
N LEU A 40 -2.22 -10.47 -8.57
CA LEU A 40 -1.99 -9.29 -7.75
C LEU A 40 -3.03 -9.20 -6.62
N ASP A 41 -4.26 -9.70 -6.83
CA ASP A 41 -5.26 -9.82 -5.76
C ASP A 41 -4.79 -10.77 -4.65
N SER A 42 -4.16 -11.90 -5.01
CA SER A 42 -3.68 -12.86 -4.01
C SER A 42 -2.55 -12.28 -3.16
N VAL A 43 -1.61 -11.55 -3.76
CA VAL A 43 -0.51 -10.87 -3.06
C VAL A 43 -1.05 -9.81 -2.09
N LEU A 44 -2.01 -8.99 -2.53
CA LEU A 44 -2.63 -7.93 -1.72
C LEU A 44 -3.46 -8.48 -0.56
N VAL A 45 -4.21 -9.55 -0.81
CA VAL A 45 -4.97 -10.27 0.22
C VAL A 45 -4.03 -10.97 1.21
N GLU A 46 -2.95 -11.59 0.73
CA GLU A 46 -1.96 -12.28 1.58
C GLU A 46 -1.26 -11.30 2.54
N ILE A 47 -1.01 -10.07 2.09
CA ILE A 47 -0.41 -9.00 2.92
C ILE A 47 -1.45 -8.21 3.74
N GLY A 48 -2.73 -8.60 3.67
CA GLY A 48 -3.81 -8.02 4.46
C GLY A 48 -4.16 -6.58 4.11
N VAL A 49 -3.85 -6.14 2.89
CA VAL A 49 -4.18 -4.80 2.40
C VAL A 49 -5.46 -4.87 1.58
N VAL A 50 -6.45 -4.08 1.96
CA VAL A 50 -7.68 -3.98 1.17
C VAL A 50 -7.57 -2.86 0.15
N PRO A 51 -8.23 -2.97 -1.02
CA PRO A 51 -8.25 -1.94 -2.06
C PRO A 51 -8.53 -0.51 -1.59
N GLN A 52 -9.30 -0.38 -0.53
CA GLN A 52 -9.64 0.89 0.12
C GLN A 52 -8.41 1.60 0.72
N ASP A 53 -7.46 0.83 1.24
CA ASP A 53 -6.25 1.36 1.84
C ASP A 53 -5.42 2.10 0.78
N PHE A 54 -5.37 1.57 -0.45
CA PHE A 54 -4.67 2.20 -1.57
C PHE A 54 -5.31 3.50 -2.03
N ALA A 55 -6.61 3.71 -1.83
CA ALA A 55 -7.26 4.94 -2.31
C ALA A 55 -6.78 6.20 -1.57
N PHE A 56 -6.29 6.06 -0.34
CA PHE A 56 -5.84 7.18 0.53
C PHE A 56 -4.42 7.03 1.05
N ALA A 57 -3.70 6.00 0.61
CA ALA A 57 -2.30 5.87 0.97
C ALA A 57 -1.51 7.05 0.40
N ASN A 58 -0.62 7.62 1.20
CA ASN A 58 0.46 8.48 0.73
C ASN A 58 1.77 7.69 0.65
N GLY A 59 1.86 6.58 1.38
CA GLY A 59 3.05 5.75 1.48
C GLY A 59 2.73 4.31 1.82
N ILE A 60 3.66 3.42 1.49
CA ILE A 60 3.70 2.05 2.01
C ILE A 60 5.06 1.81 2.65
N LEU A 61 5.04 1.28 3.88
CA LEU A 61 6.19 0.77 4.60
C LEU A 61 6.10 -0.75 4.65
N VAL A 62 7.02 -1.44 3.99
CA VAL A 62 7.15 -2.90 4.09
C VAL A 62 8.17 -3.24 5.18
N VAL A 63 7.77 -4.09 6.12
CA VAL A 63 8.59 -4.59 7.24
C VAL A 63 8.69 -6.11 7.17
N GLU A 64 9.65 -6.69 7.87
CA GLU A 64 9.90 -8.13 7.81
C GLU A 64 8.79 -8.96 8.46
N GLY A 65 8.37 -8.60 9.67
CA GLY A 65 7.39 -9.34 10.43
C GLY A 65 6.31 -8.49 11.10
N LYS A 66 5.29 -9.18 11.65
CA LYS A 66 4.19 -8.55 12.39
C LYS A 66 4.68 -7.79 13.61
N THR A 67 5.71 -8.31 14.28
CA THR A 67 6.36 -7.64 15.41
C THR A 67 6.89 -6.27 15.02
N ASP A 68 7.59 -6.17 13.89
CA ASP A 68 8.13 -4.89 13.41
C ASP A 68 6.99 -3.92 13.12
N ARG A 69 5.93 -4.39 12.45
CA ARG A 69 4.74 -3.59 12.15
C ARG A 69 4.17 -2.99 13.43
N ASP A 70 3.98 -3.81 14.46
CA ASP A 70 3.39 -3.39 15.73
C ASP A 70 4.31 -2.40 16.46
N VAL A 71 5.61 -2.68 16.52
CA VAL A 71 6.62 -1.82 17.16
C VAL A 71 6.69 -0.46 16.48
N PHE A 72 6.82 -0.41 15.15
CA PHE A 72 6.88 0.86 14.43
C PHE A 72 5.58 1.65 14.53
N SER A 73 4.43 0.99 14.46
CA SER A 73 3.12 1.65 14.60
C SER A 73 2.96 2.26 16.00
N ASP A 74 3.38 1.53 17.04
CA ASP A 74 3.31 2.03 18.42
C ASP A 74 4.31 3.16 18.69
N TRP A 75 5.51 3.10 18.11
CA TRP A 75 6.48 4.19 18.18
C TRP A 75 5.96 5.44 17.48
N ALA A 76 5.40 5.30 16.28
CA ALA A 76 4.78 6.39 15.53
C ALA A 76 3.70 7.10 16.36
N ARG A 77 2.82 6.34 17.03
CA ARG A 77 1.80 6.87 17.95
C ARG A 77 2.42 7.60 19.14
N LYS A 78 3.45 7.02 19.78
CA LYS A 78 4.14 7.62 20.94
C LYS A 78 4.87 8.92 20.57
N LEU A 79 5.37 9.02 19.34
CA LEU A 79 6.02 10.22 18.82
C LEU A 79 5.02 11.28 18.33
N GLY A 80 3.71 11.04 18.47
CA GLY A 80 2.66 11.96 18.02
C GLY A 80 2.47 12.00 16.49
N MET A 81 3.03 11.01 15.78
CA MET A 81 3.00 10.89 14.32
C MET A 81 2.41 9.54 13.90
N PRO A 82 1.17 9.20 14.30
CA PRO A 82 0.55 7.93 13.92
C PRO A 82 0.48 7.82 12.39
N PHE A 83 0.88 6.67 11.85
CA PHE A 83 0.95 6.43 10.41
C PHE A 83 -0.39 6.62 9.70
N GLU A 84 -1.49 6.32 10.40
CA GLU A 84 -2.85 6.51 9.92
C GLU A 84 -3.14 7.99 9.61
N ARG A 85 -2.54 8.95 10.35
CA ARG A 85 -2.72 10.39 10.09
C ARG A 85 -2.02 10.88 8.84
N ILE A 86 -0.93 10.23 8.45
CA ILE A 86 -0.13 10.60 7.28
C ILE A 86 -0.44 9.71 6.07
N GLY A 87 -1.41 8.79 6.19
CA GLY A 87 -1.77 7.85 5.12
C GLY A 87 -0.65 6.84 4.83
N LEU A 88 0.18 6.46 5.80
CA LEU A 88 1.20 5.43 5.62
C LEU A 88 0.61 4.06 5.97
N ILE A 89 0.58 3.14 5.00
CA ILE A 89 0.22 1.73 5.25
C ILE A 89 1.46 0.97 5.66
N VAL A 90 1.39 0.19 6.75
CA VAL A 90 2.49 -0.69 7.16
C VAL A 90 2.13 -2.15 6.87
N ILE A 91 2.97 -2.82 6.09
CA ILE A 91 2.76 -4.18 5.59
C ILE A 91 3.84 -5.10 6.18
N SER A 92 3.43 -6.20 6.80
CA SER A 92 4.35 -7.29 7.17
C SER A 92 4.56 -8.21 5.97
N ALA A 93 5.80 -8.47 5.61
CA ALA A 93 6.14 -9.46 4.59
C ALA A 93 6.10 -10.90 5.12
N ASP A 94 6.00 -11.09 6.44
CA ASP A 94 6.07 -12.38 7.12
C ASP A 94 7.31 -13.20 6.69
N GLY A 95 8.45 -12.50 6.57
CA GLY A 95 9.77 -13.06 6.27
C GLY A 95 10.52 -12.32 5.15
N ILE A 96 11.84 -12.15 5.32
CA ILE A 96 12.65 -11.31 4.42
C ILE A 96 12.57 -11.70 2.94
N ARG A 97 12.50 -12.99 2.64
CA ARG A 97 12.46 -13.49 1.25
C ARG A 97 11.25 -12.99 0.48
N LYS A 98 10.18 -12.60 1.17
CA LYS A 98 8.95 -12.09 0.57
C LYS A 98 8.97 -10.56 0.37
N ILE A 99 9.85 -9.83 1.07
CA ILE A 99 9.96 -8.36 0.98
C ILE A 99 10.23 -7.90 -0.45
N ARG A 100 11.23 -8.49 -1.09
CA ARG A 100 11.63 -8.10 -2.44
C ARG A 100 10.50 -8.32 -3.47
N PRO A 101 9.84 -9.50 -3.52
CA PRO A 101 8.62 -9.68 -4.32
C PRO A 101 7.52 -8.63 -4.06
N TYR A 102 7.32 -8.20 -2.81
CA TYR A 102 6.33 -7.17 -2.49
C TYR A 102 6.74 -5.80 -3.01
N VAL A 103 7.95 -5.33 -2.72
CA VAL A 103 8.45 -4.01 -3.16
C VAL A 103 8.56 -3.93 -4.69
N GLU A 104 8.92 -5.03 -5.34
CA GLU A 104 9.00 -5.14 -6.80
C GLU A 104 7.65 -5.45 -7.47
N SER A 105 6.59 -5.71 -6.69
CA SER A 105 5.28 -6.04 -7.26
C SER A 105 4.76 -4.92 -8.15
N GLU A 106 4.12 -5.30 -9.27
CA GLU A 106 3.53 -4.32 -10.19
C GLU A 106 2.49 -3.44 -9.49
N VAL A 107 1.80 -3.90 -8.42
CA VAL A 107 0.88 -3.02 -7.67
C VAL A 107 1.67 -1.90 -7.01
N ILE A 108 2.64 -2.25 -6.16
CA ILE A 108 3.41 -1.24 -5.40
C ILE A 108 4.17 -0.33 -6.37
N GLN A 109 4.70 -0.86 -7.48
CA GLN A 109 5.35 -0.05 -8.50
C GLN A 109 4.41 0.87 -9.30
N ARG A 110 3.16 0.47 -9.53
CA ARG A 110 2.17 1.27 -10.27
C ARG A 110 1.45 2.28 -9.39
N THR A 111 1.56 2.16 -8.08
CA THR A 111 1.10 3.18 -7.14
C THR A 111 2.05 4.38 -7.09
N THR A 112 1.53 5.55 -6.74
CA THR A 112 2.32 6.78 -6.56
C THR A 112 2.88 6.95 -5.16
N PHE A 113 2.67 5.97 -4.28
CA PHE A 113 3.04 6.07 -2.87
C PHE A 113 4.55 6.12 -2.68
N LEU A 114 4.98 6.86 -1.64
CA LEU A 114 6.34 6.75 -1.15
C LEU A 114 6.57 5.33 -0.61
N ARG A 115 7.66 4.69 -1.03
CA ARG A 115 7.96 3.31 -0.69
C ARG A 115 9.13 3.27 0.26
N PHE A 116 8.92 2.66 1.42
CA PHE A 116 9.95 2.43 2.40
C PHE A 116 10.05 0.93 2.68
N CYS A 117 11.27 0.46 2.89
CA CYS A 117 11.55 -0.91 3.25
C CYS A 117 12.49 -0.89 4.45
N MET A 118 12.14 -1.61 5.50
CA MET A 118 12.99 -1.81 6.66
C MET A 118 13.25 -3.29 6.86
N VAL A 119 14.52 -3.65 6.87
CA VAL A 119 15.02 -5.01 7.07
C VAL A 119 16.12 -4.99 8.12
N ASP A 120 16.26 -6.08 8.87
CA ASP A 120 17.41 -6.27 9.76
C ASP A 120 18.71 -6.30 8.93
N SER A 121 19.79 -5.72 9.46
CA SER A 121 21.12 -5.77 8.85
C SER A 121 21.68 -7.18 8.71
N ASN A 122 21.17 -8.14 9.49
CA ASN A 122 21.63 -9.53 9.48
C ASN A 122 20.88 -10.44 8.50
N ALA A 123 20.02 -9.85 7.67
CA ALA A 123 19.09 -10.61 6.88
C ALA A 123 19.70 -10.93 5.50
N GLU A 124 20.31 -12.12 5.40
CA GLU A 124 20.80 -12.75 4.16
C GLU A 124 19.70 -13.50 3.38
#